data_AF-A0AB36RI58-F1
#
_entry.id   AF-A0AB36RI58-F1
#
_cell.length_a   1.000
_cell.length_b   1.000
_cell.length_c   1.000
_cell.angle_alpha   90.00
_cell.angle_beta   90.00
_cell.angle_gamma   90.00
#
_symmetry.space_group_name_H-M   'P 1'
#
loop_
_entity.id
_entity.type
_entity.pdbx_description
1 polymer ?
#
loop_
_entity_poly.entity_id
_entity_poly.type
_entity_poly.pdbx_seq_one_letter_code
_entity_poly.pdbx_strand_id
1 'polypeptide(L)'
;MRVAVIDTGVHPHPQLDQLRPGRDFVDHDAPDPLRDCDSHGTVVAGIIAGTELGVAPDAELISIRQTSAHYRDHAQEGEDPTAGSLATLASAIHNAIDEGAHIINASVVSCQPPELAARIDTGPLDAALARAEAEGVLVVAAAGNESGECKQGFAVYPAHSPTVLAVSARDTAHDLAGYSIRVPGPSLSAAGTVPLALASDGTGYATGTVGSNGPAPYAGTSFAAPAVTGAAALLKQRHPHLGPAELRAHLYAASQPSGGALDPYAAVTQLEPQSLLDAPPLTLTPATEHTSPSVGRLGQVLLAASLLLIALVGVARLRGLRGMRRQRN
;
A
#
# COMPACT_ATOMS: atom_id res chain seq x y z
N MET A 1 -6.58 -19.79 -1.39
CA MET A 1 -5.76 -18.99 -2.34
C MET A 1 -4.31 -19.39 -2.15
N ARG A 2 -3.49 -19.47 -3.19
CA ARG A 2 -2.05 -19.78 -3.03
C ARG A 2 -1.19 -18.57 -3.39
N VAL A 3 -0.32 -18.17 -2.47
CA VAL A 3 0.56 -17.01 -2.61
C VAL A 3 2.01 -17.47 -2.51
N ALA A 4 2.82 -17.18 -3.53
CA ALA A 4 4.26 -17.38 -3.44
C ALA A 4 4.94 -16.14 -2.84
N VAL A 5 5.83 -16.36 -1.89
CA VAL A 5 6.65 -15.35 -1.24
C VAL A 5 8.07 -15.51 -1.76
N ILE A 6 8.47 -14.68 -2.73
CA ILE A 6 9.84 -14.62 -3.24
C ILE A 6 10.62 -13.65 -2.37
N ASP A 7 11.42 -14.20 -1.45
CA ASP A 7 12.06 -13.43 -0.37
C ASP A 7 13.32 -14.16 0.17
N THR A 8 13.66 -13.96 1.45
CA THR A 8 14.81 -14.53 2.16
C THR A 8 14.58 -15.93 2.73
N GLY A 9 13.49 -16.57 2.31
CA GLY A 9 12.94 -17.76 2.97
C GLY A 9 11.93 -17.37 4.05
N VAL A 10 11.23 -18.36 4.61
CA VAL A 10 10.18 -18.15 5.61
C VAL A 10 10.33 -19.22 6.68
N HIS A 11 10.61 -18.80 7.90
CA HIS A 11 10.76 -19.73 9.01
C HIS A 11 9.40 -20.32 9.41
N PRO A 12 9.29 -21.65 9.68
CA PRO A 12 8.08 -22.24 10.22
C PRO A 12 7.64 -21.55 11.51
N HIS A 13 6.36 -21.19 11.60
CA HIS A 13 5.82 -20.45 12.73
C HIS A 13 4.41 -20.96 13.06
N PRO A 14 3.98 -21.04 14.35
CA PRO A 14 2.62 -21.43 14.73
C PRO A 14 1.47 -20.54 14.19
N GLN A 15 1.81 -19.45 13.51
CA GLN A 15 0.85 -18.54 12.87
C GLN A 15 0.78 -18.79 11.35
N LEU A 16 1.51 -19.78 10.83
CA LEU A 16 1.70 -20.08 9.41
C LEU A 16 1.62 -21.60 9.14
N ASP A 17 0.60 -22.27 9.68
CA ASP A 17 0.38 -23.72 9.50
C ASP A 17 0.20 -24.14 8.02
N GLN A 18 -0.18 -23.17 7.19
CA GLN A 18 -0.40 -23.27 5.76
C GLN A 18 0.85 -22.95 4.91
N LEU A 19 2.03 -22.86 5.53
CA LEU A 19 3.30 -22.66 4.86
C LEU A 19 3.80 -23.95 4.18
N ARG A 20 4.21 -23.83 2.91
CA ARG A 20 4.83 -24.88 2.12
C ARG A 20 6.24 -24.46 1.68
N PRO A 21 7.19 -25.41 1.63
CA PRO A 21 8.47 -25.17 1.00
C PRO A 21 8.28 -25.07 -0.52
N GLY A 22 8.84 -24.04 -1.14
CA GLY A 22 9.06 -23.94 -2.58
C GLY A 22 10.51 -24.28 -2.92
N ARG A 23 11.11 -23.52 -3.83
CA ARG A 23 12.53 -23.68 -4.20
C ARG A 23 13.43 -22.68 -3.48
N ASP A 24 14.67 -23.11 -3.26
CA ASP A 24 15.76 -22.27 -2.82
C ASP A 24 16.71 -21.98 -3.99
N PHE A 25 16.96 -20.69 -4.23
CA PHE A 25 17.85 -20.15 -5.25
C PHE A 25 19.10 -19.49 -4.65
N VAL A 26 19.30 -19.60 -3.33
CA VAL A 26 20.43 -19.04 -2.60
C VAL A 26 21.47 -20.10 -2.27
N ASP A 27 21.05 -21.23 -1.70
CA ASP A 27 21.95 -22.32 -1.31
C ASP A 27 21.70 -23.55 -2.20
N HIS A 28 22.59 -23.77 -3.17
CA HIS A 28 22.46 -24.88 -4.11
C HIS A 28 22.95 -26.22 -3.53
N ASP A 29 23.86 -26.18 -2.55
CA ASP A 29 24.46 -27.38 -1.97
C ASP A 29 23.58 -27.95 -0.84
N ALA A 30 22.90 -27.06 -0.09
CA ALA A 30 21.99 -27.41 0.99
C ALA A 30 20.72 -26.54 0.94
N PRO A 31 19.83 -26.78 -0.06
CA PRO A 31 18.65 -25.95 -0.24
C PRO A 31 17.69 -26.04 0.94
N ASP A 32 17.34 -24.88 1.49
CA ASP A 32 16.41 -24.74 2.61
C ASP A 32 15.53 -23.49 2.45
N PRO A 33 14.43 -23.58 1.69
CA PRO A 33 13.52 -22.44 1.47
C PRO A 33 12.77 -22.03 2.75
N LEU A 34 12.78 -22.85 3.81
CA LEU A 34 12.13 -22.56 5.07
C LEU A 34 13.09 -21.96 6.11
N ARG A 35 14.32 -21.62 5.70
CA ARG A 35 15.27 -20.90 6.53
C ARG A 35 15.30 -19.44 6.13
N ASP A 36 14.85 -18.59 7.06
CA ASP A 36 14.98 -17.15 7.01
C ASP A 36 16.05 -16.69 8.01
N CYS A 37 17.18 -16.20 7.51
CA CYS A 37 18.28 -15.71 8.35
C CYS A 37 18.36 -14.19 8.40
N ASP A 38 17.62 -13.53 7.51
CA ASP A 38 17.63 -12.09 7.32
C ASP A 38 16.52 -11.42 8.15
N SER A 39 15.62 -12.22 8.71
CA SER A 39 14.44 -11.79 9.44
C SER A 39 13.54 -10.86 8.63
N HIS A 40 13.28 -11.28 7.39
CA HIS A 40 12.55 -10.48 6.41
C HIS A 40 11.39 -11.26 5.81
N GLY A 41 11.65 -12.41 5.17
CA GLY A 41 10.60 -13.20 4.54
C GLY A 41 9.55 -13.75 5.52
N THR A 42 9.93 -14.07 6.77
CA THR A 42 8.96 -14.48 7.81
C THR A 42 8.03 -13.34 8.21
N VAL A 43 8.54 -12.11 8.26
CA VAL A 43 7.74 -10.91 8.50
C VAL A 43 6.77 -10.68 7.34
N VAL A 44 7.26 -10.76 6.10
CA VAL A 44 6.46 -10.64 4.87
C VAL A 44 5.34 -11.68 4.84
N ALA A 45 5.64 -12.94 5.11
CA ALA A 45 4.67 -14.02 5.20
C ALA A 45 3.60 -13.77 6.29
N GLY A 46 4.02 -13.29 7.46
CA GLY A 46 3.13 -12.93 8.56
C GLY A 46 2.13 -11.83 8.20
N ILE A 47 2.56 -10.80 7.45
CA ILE A 47 1.66 -9.73 6.98
C ILE A 47 0.64 -10.27 5.98
N ILE A 48 1.04 -11.22 5.12
CA ILE A 48 0.12 -11.82 4.14
C ILE A 48 -0.89 -12.72 4.85
N ALA A 49 -0.43 -13.70 5.64
CA ALA A 49 -1.28 -14.81 6.08
C ALA A 49 -1.06 -15.27 7.53
N GLY A 50 -0.44 -14.47 8.39
CA GLY A 50 -0.41 -14.77 9.82
C GLY A 50 -1.82 -14.93 10.38
N THR A 51 -2.10 -16.01 11.12
CA THR A 51 -3.46 -16.32 11.59
C THR A 51 -4.13 -15.17 12.36
N GLU A 52 -3.39 -14.44 13.20
CA GLU A 52 -3.92 -13.35 14.02
C GLU A 52 -3.88 -11.98 13.35
N LEU A 53 -2.82 -11.67 12.60
CA LEU A 53 -2.51 -10.32 12.12
C LEU A 53 -2.39 -10.19 10.60
N GLY A 54 -2.40 -11.32 9.88
CA GLY A 54 -2.29 -11.36 8.43
C GLY A 54 -3.55 -10.84 7.75
N VAL A 55 -3.38 -10.26 6.56
CA VAL A 55 -4.50 -9.74 5.78
C VAL A 55 -5.38 -10.87 5.23
N ALA A 56 -4.78 -11.99 4.81
CA ALA A 56 -5.42 -13.16 4.23
C ALA A 56 -4.98 -14.44 4.98
N PRO A 57 -5.42 -14.65 6.23
CA PRO A 57 -4.93 -15.72 7.09
C PRO A 57 -5.14 -17.14 6.53
N ASP A 58 -6.16 -17.36 5.70
CA ASP A 58 -6.43 -18.67 5.08
C ASP A 58 -5.68 -18.89 3.74
N ALA A 59 -4.80 -17.97 3.33
CA ALA A 59 -4.00 -18.14 2.11
C ALA A 59 -2.83 -19.11 2.36
N GLU A 60 -2.74 -20.17 1.54
CA GLU A 60 -1.59 -21.08 1.51
C GLU A 60 -0.36 -20.30 0.99
N LEU A 61 0.75 -20.38 1.72
CA LEU A 61 1.99 -19.71 1.35
C LEU A 61 3.00 -20.70 0.79
N ILE A 62 3.67 -20.34 -0.30
CA ILE A 62 4.88 -21.03 -0.78
C ILE A 62 6.07 -20.14 -0.49
N SER A 63 7.03 -20.62 0.29
CA SER A 63 8.29 -19.93 0.52
C SER A 63 9.26 -20.20 -0.63
N ILE A 64 9.69 -19.15 -1.33
CA ILE A 64 10.73 -19.23 -2.35
C ILE A 64 11.89 -18.34 -1.91
N ARG A 65 12.98 -18.96 -1.49
CA ARG A 65 14.17 -18.24 -1.06
C ARG A 65 14.98 -17.83 -2.29
N GLN A 66 15.06 -16.54 -2.57
CA GLN A 66 15.73 -16.00 -3.76
C GLN A 66 16.87 -15.04 -3.45
N THR A 67 16.88 -14.44 -2.25
CA THR A 67 17.97 -13.56 -1.80
C THR A 67 18.35 -13.86 -0.36
N SER A 68 19.53 -13.45 0.06
CA SER A 68 19.91 -13.35 1.47
C SER A 68 21.14 -12.45 1.59
N ALA A 69 21.09 -11.44 2.46
CA ALA A 69 22.24 -10.59 2.76
C ALA A 69 23.41 -11.41 3.34
N HIS A 70 23.11 -12.53 4.03
CA HIS A 70 24.13 -13.43 4.58
C HIS A 70 24.86 -14.29 3.54
N TYR A 71 24.34 -14.39 2.31
CA TYR A 71 24.95 -15.19 1.25
C TYR A 71 25.53 -14.36 0.11
N ARG A 72 25.08 -13.12 -0.06
CA ARG A 72 25.56 -12.22 -1.12
C ARG A 72 27.07 -11.97 -1.11
N ASP A 73 27.69 -12.04 0.06
CA ASP A 73 29.13 -11.79 0.26
C ASP A 73 30.01 -13.05 0.08
N HIS A 74 29.43 -14.20 -0.27
CA HIS A 74 30.19 -15.42 -0.57
C HIS A 74 30.67 -15.50 -2.03
N ALA A 75 30.25 -14.59 -2.91
CA ALA A 75 30.77 -14.50 -4.27
C ALA A 75 32.22 -13.99 -4.24
N GLN A 76 33.14 -14.69 -4.90
CA GLN A 76 34.52 -14.19 -5.04
C GLN A 76 34.57 -12.97 -5.97
N GLU A 77 35.60 -12.14 -5.85
CA GLU A 77 35.82 -11.02 -6.78
C GLU A 77 35.81 -11.52 -8.24
N GLY A 78 34.84 -11.05 -9.03
CA GLY A 78 34.67 -11.43 -10.43
C GLY A 78 33.62 -12.52 -10.68
N GLU A 79 32.98 -13.05 -9.64
CA GLU A 79 31.82 -13.94 -9.75
C GLU A 79 30.50 -13.16 -9.60
N ASP A 80 29.45 -13.65 -10.27
CA ASP A 80 28.10 -13.12 -10.07
C ASP A 80 27.64 -13.40 -8.63
N PRO A 81 26.83 -12.51 -8.03
CA PRO A 81 26.27 -12.76 -6.71
C PRO A 81 25.58 -14.12 -6.66
N THR A 82 25.89 -14.91 -5.64
CA THR A 82 25.29 -16.23 -5.40
C THR A 82 23.79 -16.17 -5.09
N ALA A 83 23.26 -14.97 -4.83
CA ALA A 83 21.87 -14.72 -4.45
C ALA A 83 21.37 -13.36 -4.98
N GLY A 84 20.08 -13.25 -5.28
CA GLY A 84 19.43 -11.95 -5.54
C GLY A 84 19.61 -11.37 -6.96
N SER A 85 20.03 -12.16 -7.95
CA SER A 85 20.17 -11.71 -9.35
C SER A 85 18.83 -11.62 -10.11
N LEU A 86 18.78 -10.85 -11.20
CA LEU A 86 17.59 -10.80 -12.06
C LEU A 86 17.26 -12.16 -12.71
N ALA A 87 18.29 -12.96 -13.02
CA ALA A 87 18.10 -14.30 -13.58
C ALA A 87 17.48 -15.28 -12.57
N THR A 88 17.91 -15.22 -11.31
CA THR A 88 17.30 -16.02 -10.24
C THR A 88 15.90 -15.52 -9.88
N LEU A 89 15.62 -14.21 -9.97
CA LEU A 89 14.27 -13.67 -9.84
C LEU A 89 13.33 -14.17 -10.94
N ALA A 90 13.76 -14.15 -12.21
CA ALA A 90 12.98 -14.70 -13.32
C ALA A 90 12.69 -16.20 -13.11
N SER A 91 13.69 -16.97 -12.66
CA SER A 91 13.55 -18.39 -12.34
C SER A 91 12.61 -18.64 -11.15
N ALA A 92 12.65 -17.78 -10.14
CA ALA A 92 11.75 -17.82 -8.99
C ALA A 92 10.31 -17.53 -9.38
N ILE A 93 10.06 -16.58 -10.28
CA ILE A 93 8.73 -16.30 -10.84
C ILE A 93 8.21 -17.53 -11.61
N HIS A 94 9.02 -18.13 -12.47
CA HIS A 94 8.64 -19.37 -13.14
C HIS A 94 8.31 -20.51 -12.16
N ASN A 95 9.16 -20.71 -11.14
CA ASN A 95 8.91 -21.72 -10.13
C ASN A 95 7.60 -21.44 -9.35
N ALA A 96 7.34 -20.20 -8.97
CA ALA A 96 6.09 -19.84 -8.30
C ALA A 96 4.85 -20.20 -9.13
N ILE A 97 4.90 -19.95 -10.44
CA ILE A 97 3.84 -20.34 -11.38
C ILE A 97 3.71 -21.87 -11.44
N ASP A 98 4.83 -22.59 -11.54
CA ASP A 98 4.84 -24.06 -11.59
C ASP A 98 4.28 -24.70 -10.30
N GLU A 99 4.49 -24.07 -9.14
CA GLU A 99 3.92 -24.47 -7.85
C GLU A 99 2.42 -24.08 -7.70
N GLY A 100 1.83 -23.48 -8.74
CA GLY A 100 0.41 -23.11 -8.78
C GLY A 100 0.07 -21.88 -7.93
N ALA A 101 1.00 -20.93 -7.79
CA ALA A 101 0.71 -19.65 -7.17
C ALA A 101 -0.33 -18.89 -7.99
N HIS A 102 -1.30 -18.26 -7.31
CA HIS A 102 -2.25 -17.34 -7.94
C HIS A 102 -1.75 -15.90 -7.86
N ILE A 103 -0.93 -15.61 -6.84
CA ILE A 103 -0.32 -14.31 -6.60
C ILE A 103 1.12 -14.55 -6.17
N ILE A 104 2.04 -13.71 -6.66
CA ILE A 104 3.44 -13.71 -6.31
C ILE A 104 3.74 -12.39 -5.62
N ASN A 105 4.28 -12.47 -4.40
CA ASN A 105 4.83 -11.33 -3.69
C ASN A 105 6.36 -11.33 -3.85
N ALA A 106 6.89 -10.31 -4.52
CA ALA A 106 8.32 -10.05 -4.65
C ALA A 106 8.70 -8.83 -3.81
N SER A 107 9.09 -9.07 -2.55
CA SER A 107 9.47 -8.01 -1.62
C SER A 107 10.95 -7.62 -1.73
N VAL A 108 11.70 -8.29 -2.60
CA VAL A 108 13.10 -8.03 -2.94
C VAL A 108 13.15 -7.37 -4.31
N VAL A 109 13.98 -6.35 -4.45
CA VAL A 109 14.11 -5.59 -5.70
C VAL A 109 15.57 -5.43 -6.12
N SER A 110 15.78 -5.32 -7.43
CA SER A 110 17.05 -4.88 -8.02
C SER A 110 16.92 -3.43 -8.45
N CYS A 111 17.67 -2.53 -7.82
CA CYS A 111 17.67 -1.10 -8.13
C CYS A 111 18.90 -0.75 -8.98
N GLN A 112 18.68 -0.09 -10.11
CA GLN A 112 19.70 0.15 -11.13
C GLN A 112 19.68 1.60 -11.58
N PRO A 113 20.83 2.30 -11.63
CA PRO A 113 20.92 3.64 -12.22
C PRO A 113 20.39 3.62 -13.66
N PRO A 114 19.72 4.69 -14.15
CA PRO A 114 19.11 4.71 -15.48
C PRO A 114 20.06 4.33 -16.61
N GLU A 115 21.32 4.75 -16.52
CA GLU A 115 22.35 4.47 -17.52
C GLU A 115 22.68 2.98 -17.59
N LEU A 116 22.71 2.29 -16.44
CA LEU A 116 22.97 0.86 -16.38
C LEU A 116 21.73 0.05 -16.73
N ALA A 117 20.55 0.48 -16.25
CA ALA A 117 19.26 -0.15 -16.56
C ALA A 117 19.03 -0.26 -18.07
N ALA A 118 19.41 0.75 -18.85
CA ALA A 118 19.32 0.74 -20.31
C ALA A 118 20.20 -0.31 -21.01
N ARG A 119 21.13 -0.95 -20.28
CA ARG A 119 22.09 -1.94 -20.79
C ARG A 119 21.91 -3.34 -20.19
N ILE A 120 21.02 -3.50 -19.22
CA ILE A 120 20.72 -4.79 -18.60
C ILE A 120 19.79 -5.57 -19.51
N ASP A 121 20.08 -6.86 -19.73
CA ASP A 121 19.16 -7.77 -20.39
C ASP A 121 18.02 -8.15 -19.44
N THR A 122 16.84 -7.56 -19.64
CA THR A 122 15.62 -7.91 -18.92
C THR A 122 14.81 -9.02 -19.58
N GLY A 123 15.24 -9.53 -20.74
CA GLY A 123 14.49 -10.51 -21.52
C GLY A 123 13.99 -11.74 -20.73
N PRO A 124 14.83 -12.38 -19.89
CA PRO A 124 14.39 -13.48 -19.04
C PRO A 124 13.32 -13.06 -18.02
N LEU A 125 13.47 -11.89 -17.40
CA LEU A 125 12.49 -11.36 -16.43
C LEU A 125 11.18 -11.00 -17.12
N ASP A 126 11.26 -10.33 -18.27
CA ASP A 126 10.10 -9.93 -19.07
C ASP A 126 9.32 -11.17 -19.54
N ALA A 127 10.01 -12.24 -19.93
CA ALA A 127 9.39 -13.51 -20.29
C ALA A 127 8.69 -14.17 -19.08
N ALA A 128 9.30 -14.13 -17.89
CA ALA A 128 8.70 -14.66 -16.68
C ALA A 128 7.43 -13.88 -16.26
N LEU A 129 7.48 -12.55 -16.35
CA LEU A 129 6.34 -11.67 -16.08
C LEU A 129 5.22 -11.83 -17.13
N ALA A 130 5.58 -11.99 -18.40
CA ALA A 130 4.61 -12.27 -19.46
C ALA A 130 3.93 -13.63 -19.26
N ARG A 131 4.67 -14.65 -18.82
CA ARG A 131 4.11 -15.94 -18.43
C ARG A 131 3.15 -15.81 -17.26
N ALA A 132 3.52 -15.07 -16.21
CA ALA A 132 2.65 -14.81 -15.07
C ALA A 132 1.32 -14.19 -15.51
N GLU A 133 1.37 -13.17 -16.37
CA GLU A 133 0.17 -12.54 -16.93
C GLU A 133 -0.69 -13.54 -17.71
N ALA A 134 -0.07 -14.34 -18.60
CA ALA A 134 -0.76 -15.31 -19.44
C ALA A 134 -1.39 -16.47 -18.66
N GLU A 135 -0.78 -16.90 -17.56
CA GLU A 135 -1.30 -17.95 -16.66
C GLU A 135 -2.22 -17.42 -15.57
N GLY A 136 -2.53 -16.11 -15.59
CA GLY A 136 -3.48 -15.51 -14.67
C GLY A 136 -2.94 -15.27 -13.26
N VAL A 137 -1.61 -15.18 -13.12
CA VAL A 137 -0.89 -14.98 -11.85
C VAL A 137 -0.53 -13.50 -11.68
N LEU A 138 -1.03 -12.88 -10.62
CA LEU A 138 -0.70 -11.49 -10.30
C LEU A 138 0.67 -11.40 -9.63
N VAL A 139 1.56 -10.54 -10.15
CA VAL A 139 2.84 -10.22 -9.49
C VAL A 139 2.72 -8.88 -8.77
N VAL A 140 2.95 -8.89 -7.46
CA VAL A 140 2.99 -7.73 -6.57
C VAL A 140 4.43 -7.53 -6.13
N ALA A 141 4.97 -6.31 -6.23
CA ALA A 141 6.35 -6.04 -5.87
C ALA A 141 6.52 -4.78 -5.03
N ALA A 142 7.53 -4.78 -4.16
CA ALA A 142 7.94 -3.59 -3.44
C ALA A 142 8.45 -2.52 -4.41
N ALA A 143 8.13 -1.25 -4.17
CA ALA A 143 8.60 -0.14 -5.01
C ALA A 143 10.11 0.15 -4.87
N GLY A 144 10.75 -0.32 -3.80
CA GLY A 144 12.14 -0.03 -3.47
C GLY A 144 12.29 1.09 -2.43
N ASN A 145 13.42 1.07 -1.72
CA ASN A 145 13.74 2.04 -0.68
C ASN A 145 14.97 2.86 -1.07
N GLU A 146 14.91 4.17 -0.88
CA GLU A 146 16.02 5.07 -1.11
C GLU A 146 17.16 4.80 -0.13
N SER A 147 18.38 4.72 -0.66
CA SER A 147 19.61 4.38 0.04
C SER A 147 20.82 4.96 -0.72
N GLY A 148 22.04 4.63 -0.28
CA GLY A 148 23.25 4.98 -1.04
C GLY A 148 23.28 4.37 -2.45
N GLU A 149 22.66 3.19 -2.61
CA GLU A 149 22.71 2.36 -3.83
C GLU A 149 21.42 2.46 -4.67
N CYS A 150 20.33 2.97 -4.10
CA CYS A 150 19.06 3.15 -4.79
C CYS A 150 18.52 4.56 -4.57
N LYS A 151 18.26 5.31 -5.65
CA LYS A 151 17.83 6.71 -5.58
C LYS A 151 16.55 6.94 -6.37
N GLN A 152 15.86 8.04 -6.06
CA GLN A 152 14.71 8.47 -6.88
C GLN A 152 15.10 8.57 -8.36
N GLY A 153 14.25 8.01 -9.23
CA GLY A 153 14.48 7.94 -10.68
C GLY A 153 15.28 6.72 -11.16
N PHE A 154 15.80 5.88 -10.26
CA PHE A 154 16.44 4.61 -10.65
C PHE A 154 15.41 3.60 -11.15
N ALA A 155 15.83 2.66 -11.99
CA ALA A 155 14.99 1.55 -12.40
C ALA A 155 14.94 0.50 -11.29
N VAL A 156 13.73 0.14 -10.83
CA VAL A 156 13.53 -0.88 -9.80
C VAL A 156 12.84 -2.08 -10.41
N TYR A 157 13.52 -3.22 -10.48
CA TYR A 157 12.98 -4.46 -11.02
C TYR A 157 12.56 -5.41 -9.89
N PRO A 158 11.38 -6.06 -9.97
CA PRO A 158 10.47 -6.06 -11.11
C PRO A 158 9.44 -4.91 -11.08
N ALA A 159 9.46 -4.04 -10.06
CA ALA A 159 8.44 -3.02 -9.80
C ALA A 159 8.13 -2.06 -10.97
N HIS A 160 9.11 -1.70 -11.78
CA HIS A 160 8.94 -0.82 -12.96
C HIS A 160 8.45 -1.55 -14.21
N SER A 161 8.18 -2.86 -14.12
CA SER A 161 7.69 -3.63 -15.26
C SER A 161 6.18 -3.42 -15.43
N PRO A 162 5.65 -3.26 -16.67
CA PRO A 162 4.25 -2.85 -16.89
C PRO A 162 3.16 -3.77 -16.32
N THR A 163 3.44 -5.07 -16.14
CA THR A 163 2.49 -6.06 -15.60
C THR A 163 2.62 -6.24 -14.09
N VAL A 164 3.54 -5.53 -13.42
CA VAL A 164 3.77 -5.69 -12.00
C VAL A 164 2.97 -4.66 -11.22
N LEU A 165 2.27 -5.12 -10.18
CA LEU A 165 1.59 -4.26 -9.23
C LEU A 165 2.61 -3.75 -8.21
N ALA A 166 3.21 -2.60 -8.48
CA ALA A 166 4.21 -2.00 -7.61
C ALA A 166 3.59 -1.27 -6.42
N VAL A 167 4.17 -1.47 -5.23
CA VAL A 167 3.61 -0.99 -3.96
C VAL A 167 4.62 -0.09 -3.25
N SER A 168 4.24 1.18 -3.08
CA SER A 168 4.98 2.16 -2.31
C SER A 168 4.69 2.03 -0.81
N ALA A 169 5.60 2.55 0.02
CA ALA A 169 5.44 2.62 1.45
C ALA A 169 4.86 3.98 1.82
N ARG A 170 3.90 4.00 2.74
CA ARG A 170 3.40 5.22 3.37
C ARG A 170 3.81 5.31 4.84
N ASP A 171 4.04 6.54 5.29
CA ASP A 171 4.36 6.85 6.69
C ASP A 171 3.11 7.37 7.43
N THR A 172 2.26 8.12 6.73
CA THR A 172 0.98 8.62 7.25
C THR A 172 -0.19 8.15 6.39
N ALA A 173 -1.41 8.55 6.74
CA ALA A 173 -2.60 8.23 5.96
C ALA A 173 -2.59 8.86 4.55
N HIS A 174 -1.78 9.90 4.34
CA HIS A 174 -1.81 10.69 3.11
C HIS A 174 -0.43 10.84 2.43
N ASP A 175 0.66 10.56 3.16
CA ASP A 175 2.01 10.77 2.67
C ASP A 175 2.77 9.45 2.51
N LEU A 176 3.40 9.31 1.33
CA LEU A 176 4.40 8.29 1.12
C LEU A 176 5.57 8.50 2.09
N ALA A 177 6.15 7.41 2.54
CA ALA A 177 7.37 7.47 3.32
C ALA A 177 8.48 8.11 2.50
N GLY A 178 9.32 8.95 3.13
CA GLY A 178 10.37 9.68 2.42
C GLY A 178 11.37 8.78 1.69
N TYR A 179 11.57 7.56 2.19
CA TYR A 179 12.42 6.55 1.55
C TYR A 179 11.75 5.81 0.39
N SER A 180 10.43 5.92 0.17
CA SER A 180 9.75 5.13 -0.85
C SER A 180 10.14 5.61 -2.25
N ILE A 181 10.70 4.73 -3.07
CA ILE A 181 10.95 5.02 -4.48
C ILE A 181 9.62 5.19 -5.21
N ARG A 182 9.52 6.20 -6.07
CA ARG A 182 8.35 6.42 -6.91
C ARG A 182 8.43 5.55 -8.16
N VAL A 183 7.37 4.78 -8.38
CA VAL A 183 7.21 3.90 -9.54
C VAL A 183 6.32 4.55 -10.60
N PRO A 184 6.56 4.31 -11.91
CA PRO A 184 5.67 4.76 -12.97
C PRO A 184 4.26 4.17 -12.84
N GLY A 185 3.25 4.92 -13.27
CA GLY A 185 1.85 4.47 -13.28
C GLY A 185 1.02 5.01 -12.12
N PRO A 186 -0.19 4.46 -11.89
CA PRO A 186 -1.03 4.85 -10.78
C PRO A 186 -0.34 4.55 -9.45
N SER A 187 -0.40 5.48 -8.51
CA SER A 187 0.13 5.27 -7.15
C SER A 187 -0.68 4.19 -6.45
N LEU A 188 0.02 3.24 -5.83
CA LEU A 188 -0.54 2.29 -4.87
C LEU A 188 0.43 2.19 -3.69
N SER A 189 -0.09 2.25 -2.47
CA SER A 189 0.72 2.20 -1.26
C SER A 189 0.03 1.46 -0.12
N ALA A 190 0.84 0.95 0.79
CA ALA A 190 0.43 0.38 2.07
C ALA A 190 1.36 0.86 3.19
N ALA A 191 1.01 0.55 4.44
CA ALA A 191 1.82 0.92 5.59
C ALA A 191 3.25 0.39 5.41
N GLY A 192 4.23 1.30 5.46
CA GLY A 192 5.64 0.94 5.32
C GLY A 192 6.27 0.43 6.61
N THR A 193 5.61 0.61 7.75
CA THR A 193 6.12 0.23 9.07
C THR A 193 5.26 -0.88 9.67
N VAL A 194 5.92 -1.84 10.33
CA VAL A 194 5.27 -2.98 10.97
C VAL A 194 5.64 -2.98 12.45
N PRO A 195 4.73 -2.54 13.34
CA PRO A 195 5.04 -2.41 14.76
C PRO A 195 5.19 -3.77 15.47
N LEU A 196 4.57 -4.81 14.91
CA LEU A 196 4.59 -6.17 15.43
C LEU A 196 4.53 -7.15 14.26
N ALA A 197 5.52 -8.02 14.17
CA ALA A 197 5.66 -9.04 13.13
C ALA A 197 5.96 -10.40 13.74
N LEU A 198 5.84 -11.47 12.96
CA LEU A 198 6.27 -12.80 13.40
C LEU A 198 7.79 -12.83 13.57
N ALA A 199 8.26 -13.50 14.62
CA ALA A 199 9.69 -13.67 14.84
C ALA A 199 10.25 -14.78 13.93
N SER A 200 11.38 -14.49 13.29
CA SER A 200 12.00 -15.37 12.29
C SER A 200 12.76 -16.57 12.89
N ASP A 201 12.80 -16.66 14.22
CA ASP A 201 13.25 -17.84 14.96
C ASP A 201 12.10 -18.79 15.36
N GLY A 202 10.89 -18.51 14.88
CA GLY A 202 9.69 -19.29 15.17
C GLY A 202 9.03 -18.94 16.52
N THR A 203 9.57 -17.94 17.25
CA THR A 203 9.13 -17.64 18.62
C THR A 203 8.27 -16.37 18.71
N GLY A 204 6.96 -16.54 18.52
CA GLY A 204 5.99 -15.48 18.80
C GLY A 204 6.15 -14.24 17.91
N TYR A 205 6.49 -13.10 18.50
CA TYR A 205 6.48 -11.82 17.79
C TYR A 205 7.74 -11.00 18.04
N ALA A 206 8.11 -10.22 17.03
CA ALA A 206 9.22 -9.28 17.03
C ALA A 206 8.74 -7.87 16.61
N THR A 207 9.42 -6.84 17.10
CA THR A 207 9.13 -5.43 16.79
C THR A 207 10.18 -4.79 15.87
N GLY A 208 11.22 -5.55 15.51
CA GLY A 208 12.32 -5.09 14.68
C GLY A 208 13.49 -6.09 14.69
N THR A 209 14.57 -5.73 14.01
CA THR A 209 15.84 -6.47 14.01
C THR A 209 16.88 -5.77 14.88
N VAL A 210 17.96 -6.46 15.23
CA VAL A 210 19.10 -5.87 15.93
C VAL A 210 20.31 -5.91 15.02
N GLY A 211 20.70 -4.75 14.51
CA GLY A 211 21.89 -4.58 13.68
C GLY A 211 23.08 -4.04 14.48
N SER A 212 24.18 -3.78 13.78
CA SER A 212 25.40 -3.16 14.35
C SER A 212 25.16 -1.78 14.95
N ASN A 213 24.13 -1.07 14.49
CA ASN A 213 23.74 0.26 14.98
C ASN A 213 22.62 0.23 16.04
N GLY A 214 22.28 -0.96 16.56
CA GLY A 214 21.22 -1.16 17.53
C GLY A 214 19.91 -1.67 16.92
N PRO A 215 18.80 -1.65 17.70
CA PRO A 215 17.49 -2.08 17.22
C PRO A 215 16.98 -1.18 16.09
N ALA A 216 16.49 -1.80 15.02
CA ALA A 216 15.86 -1.15 13.87
C ALA A 216 14.44 -1.68 13.71
N PRO A 217 13.42 -0.81 13.59
CA PRO A 217 12.05 -1.26 13.35
C PRO A 217 11.92 -1.88 11.95
N TYR A 218 10.91 -2.73 11.77
CA TYR A 218 10.53 -3.19 10.43
C TYR A 218 9.92 -2.04 9.63
N ALA A 219 10.72 -1.46 8.74
CA ALA A 219 10.32 -0.37 7.87
C ALA A 219 10.83 -0.59 6.42
N GLY A 220 9.94 -0.47 5.43
CA GLY A 220 10.28 -0.64 4.03
C GLY A 220 9.08 -0.89 3.13
N THR A 221 9.24 -0.60 1.84
CA THR A 221 8.29 -0.98 0.78
C THR A 221 8.05 -2.50 0.69
N SER A 222 9.04 -3.28 1.11
CA SER A 222 8.97 -4.74 1.24
C SER A 222 7.95 -5.22 2.27
N PHE A 223 7.55 -4.37 3.23
CA PHE A 223 6.48 -4.65 4.18
C PHE A 223 5.12 -4.04 3.77
N ALA A 224 5.13 -3.07 2.85
CA ALA A 224 3.91 -2.55 2.24
C ALA A 224 3.35 -3.52 1.18
N ALA A 225 4.20 -4.07 0.32
CA ALA A 225 3.82 -5.05 -0.71
C ALA A 225 2.99 -6.22 -0.19
N PRO A 226 3.35 -6.93 0.90
CA PRO A 226 2.58 -8.06 1.41
C PRO A 226 1.17 -7.70 1.89
N ALA A 227 0.94 -6.48 2.38
CA ALA A 227 -0.40 -6.05 2.75
C ALA A 227 -1.33 -5.94 1.52
N VAL A 228 -0.79 -5.44 0.41
CA VAL A 228 -1.50 -5.40 -0.89
C VAL A 228 -1.65 -6.80 -1.47
N THR A 229 -0.64 -7.66 -1.36
CA THR A 229 -0.71 -9.07 -1.76
C THR A 229 -1.85 -9.79 -1.04
N GLY A 230 -1.98 -9.60 0.28
CA GLY A 230 -3.09 -10.18 1.05
C GLY A 230 -4.45 -9.65 0.59
N ALA A 231 -4.58 -8.33 0.36
CA ALA A 231 -5.81 -7.76 -0.18
C ALA A 231 -6.17 -8.34 -1.56
N ALA A 232 -5.17 -8.50 -2.43
CA ALA A 232 -5.33 -9.13 -3.74
C ALA A 232 -5.74 -10.61 -3.62
N ALA A 233 -5.22 -11.34 -2.63
CA ALA A 233 -5.58 -12.73 -2.36
C ALA A 233 -7.05 -12.86 -1.96
N LEU A 234 -7.54 -11.99 -1.08
CA LEU A 234 -8.95 -11.91 -0.70
C LEU A 234 -9.84 -11.55 -1.90
N LEU A 235 -9.44 -10.54 -2.68
CA LEU A 235 -10.19 -10.10 -3.86
C LEU A 235 -10.30 -11.22 -4.90
N LYS A 236 -9.19 -11.88 -5.21
CA LYS A 236 -9.15 -13.02 -6.14
C LYS A 236 -9.91 -14.23 -5.61
N GLN A 237 -9.98 -14.43 -4.28
CA GLN A 237 -10.81 -15.48 -3.70
C GLN A 237 -12.31 -15.19 -3.89
N ARG A 238 -12.70 -13.92 -3.72
CA ARG A 238 -14.08 -13.46 -3.95
C ARG A 238 -14.45 -13.48 -5.44
N HIS A 239 -13.50 -13.18 -6.32
CA HIS A 239 -13.68 -13.14 -7.77
C HIS A 239 -12.64 -14.02 -8.49
N PRO A 240 -12.77 -15.36 -8.45
CA PRO A 240 -11.75 -16.29 -8.96
C PRO A 240 -11.46 -16.17 -10.46
N HIS A 241 -12.37 -15.59 -11.23
CA HIS A 241 -12.25 -15.44 -12.69
C HIS A 241 -11.43 -14.23 -13.13
N LEU A 242 -11.19 -13.24 -12.24
CA LEU A 242 -10.50 -12.00 -12.63
C LEU A 242 -9.05 -12.26 -13.04
N GLY A 243 -8.65 -11.81 -14.21
CA GLY A 243 -7.25 -11.84 -14.63
C GLY A 243 -6.37 -10.85 -13.85
N PRO A 244 -5.04 -10.93 -13.98
CA PRO A 244 -4.11 -10.01 -13.31
C PRO A 244 -4.37 -8.54 -13.64
N ALA A 245 -4.64 -8.21 -14.91
CA ALA A 245 -4.99 -6.84 -15.32
C ALA A 245 -6.27 -6.31 -14.63
N GLU A 246 -7.29 -7.15 -14.48
CA GLU A 246 -8.56 -6.78 -13.83
C GLU A 246 -8.35 -6.61 -12.32
N LEU A 247 -7.58 -7.51 -11.69
CA LEU A 247 -7.18 -7.35 -10.28
C LEU A 247 -6.41 -6.05 -10.06
N ARG A 248 -5.42 -5.73 -10.91
CA ARG A 248 -4.68 -4.45 -10.82
C ARG A 248 -5.63 -3.26 -10.93
N ALA A 249 -6.52 -3.27 -11.93
CA ALA A 249 -7.48 -2.19 -12.12
C ALA A 249 -8.40 -1.99 -10.91
N HIS A 250 -8.91 -3.08 -10.32
CA HIS A 250 -9.75 -3.03 -9.13
C HIS A 250 -8.98 -2.49 -7.92
N LEU A 251 -7.76 -2.95 -7.69
CA LEU A 251 -6.92 -2.49 -6.57
C LEU A 251 -6.55 -1.00 -6.71
N TYR A 252 -6.27 -0.53 -7.92
CA TYR A 252 -6.07 0.90 -8.16
C TYR A 252 -7.35 1.70 -7.96
N ALA A 253 -8.51 1.21 -8.41
CA ALA A 253 -9.79 1.87 -8.21
C ALA A 253 -10.18 1.95 -6.71
N ALA A 254 -9.76 0.98 -5.91
CA ALA A 254 -10.01 0.93 -4.46
C ALA A 254 -9.05 1.80 -3.66
N SER A 255 -7.94 2.20 -4.27
CA SER A 255 -6.93 3.02 -3.61
C SER A 255 -7.39 4.47 -3.45
N GLN A 256 -6.96 5.12 -2.36
CA GLN A 256 -7.27 6.53 -2.14
C GLN A 256 -6.58 7.41 -3.19
N PRO A 257 -7.23 8.48 -3.68
CA PRO A 257 -6.66 9.37 -4.71
C PRO A 257 -5.32 10.00 -4.32
N SER A 258 -5.13 10.27 -3.03
CA SER A 258 -3.90 10.85 -2.48
C SER A 258 -2.95 9.75 -2.02
N GLY A 259 -1.85 9.55 -2.75
CA GLY A 259 -0.80 8.61 -2.34
C GLY A 259 -1.13 7.13 -2.56
N GLY A 260 -2.30 6.80 -3.13
CA GLY A 260 -2.65 5.43 -3.51
C GLY A 260 -2.89 4.50 -2.34
N ALA A 261 -3.29 5.02 -1.17
CA ALA A 261 -3.45 4.21 0.02
C ALA A 261 -4.53 3.14 -0.19
N LEU A 262 -4.13 1.86 -0.21
CA LEU A 262 -5.05 0.73 -0.20
C LEU A 262 -5.47 0.38 1.24
N ASP A 263 -6.78 0.21 1.43
CA ASP A 263 -7.36 -0.49 2.57
C ASP A 263 -7.84 -1.87 2.07
N PRO A 264 -7.38 -3.00 2.65
CA PRO A 264 -7.82 -4.32 2.24
C PRO A 264 -9.34 -4.50 2.27
N TYR A 265 -10.04 -3.86 3.21
CA TYR A 265 -11.50 -3.95 3.25
C TYR A 265 -12.15 -3.22 2.08
N ALA A 266 -11.72 -2.00 1.77
CA ALA A 266 -12.15 -1.28 0.57
C ALA A 266 -11.86 -2.07 -0.71
N ALA A 267 -10.67 -2.69 -0.81
CA ALA A 267 -10.25 -3.50 -1.96
C ALA A 267 -11.16 -4.69 -2.26
N VAL A 268 -11.86 -5.23 -1.27
CA VAL A 268 -12.73 -6.42 -1.43
C VAL A 268 -14.22 -6.05 -1.47
N THR A 269 -14.58 -4.84 -1.06
CA THR A 269 -15.98 -4.40 -0.95
C THR A 269 -16.39 -3.36 -1.98
N GLN A 270 -15.44 -2.75 -2.67
CA GLN A 270 -15.75 -1.82 -3.75
C GLN A 270 -16.51 -2.54 -4.87
N LEU A 271 -17.57 -1.90 -5.34
CA LEU A 271 -18.34 -2.40 -6.47
C LEU A 271 -17.56 -2.14 -7.76
N GLU A 272 -17.59 -3.10 -8.69
CA GLU A 272 -16.97 -2.98 -10.00
C GLU A 272 -17.45 -1.69 -10.71
N PRO A 273 -16.57 -0.93 -11.38
CA PRO A 273 -16.97 0.24 -12.16
C PRO A 273 -18.09 -0.06 -13.18
N GLN A 274 -18.13 -1.30 -13.71
CA GLN A 274 -19.20 -1.73 -14.62
C GLN A 274 -20.58 -1.76 -13.95
N SER A 275 -20.67 -2.20 -12.68
CA SER A 275 -21.92 -2.13 -11.90
C SER A 275 -22.43 -0.70 -11.69
N LEU A 276 -21.57 0.32 -11.79
CA LEU A 276 -21.96 1.73 -11.73
C LEU A 276 -22.42 2.28 -13.09
N LEU A 277 -21.90 1.75 -14.20
CA LEU A 277 -22.32 2.13 -15.56
C LEU A 277 -23.70 1.55 -15.92
N ASP A 278 -24.03 0.38 -15.39
CA ASP A 278 -25.36 -0.23 -15.52
C ASP A 278 -26.37 0.33 -14.50
N ALA A 279 -25.92 1.11 -13.52
CA ALA A 279 -26.80 1.76 -12.57
C ALA A 279 -27.51 2.96 -13.24
N PRO A 280 -28.83 3.12 -13.04
CA PRO A 280 -29.53 4.29 -13.55
C PRO A 280 -28.88 5.57 -12.97
N PRO A 281 -28.66 6.62 -13.79
CA PRO A 281 -27.95 7.81 -13.35
C PRO A 281 -28.66 8.44 -12.15
N LEU A 282 -27.89 8.67 -11.08
CA LEU A 282 -28.37 9.42 -9.93
C LEU A 282 -28.68 10.85 -10.37
N THR A 283 -29.97 11.17 -10.44
CA THR A 283 -30.41 12.53 -10.70
C THR A 283 -30.28 13.32 -9.39
N LEU A 284 -29.19 14.07 -9.26
CA LEU A 284 -29.01 15.00 -8.16
C LEU A 284 -29.94 16.19 -8.39
N THR A 285 -31.12 16.19 -7.78
CA THR A 285 -31.93 17.41 -7.69
C THR A 285 -31.32 18.33 -6.63
N PRO A 286 -30.96 19.58 -6.97
CA PRO A 286 -30.54 20.54 -5.96
C PRO A 286 -31.58 20.60 -4.85
N ALA A 287 -31.14 20.44 -3.61
CA ALA A 287 -32.03 20.67 -2.47
C ALA A 287 -32.59 22.09 -2.59
N THR A 288 -33.90 22.25 -2.48
CA THR A 288 -34.50 23.58 -2.41
C THR A 288 -33.84 24.34 -1.27
N GLU A 289 -33.19 25.47 -1.58
CA GLU A 289 -32.61 26.32 -0.53
C GLU A 289 -33.71 26.76 0.43
N HIS A 290 -33.73 26.17 1.63
CA HIS A 290 -34.54 26.68 2.71
C HIS A 290 -33.85 27.93 3.25
N THR A 291 -34.25 29.09 2.76
CA THR A 291 -33.84 30.37 3.35
C THR A 291 -34.24 30.35 4.83
N SER A 292 -33.26 30.56 5.71
CA SER A 292 -33.52 30.47 7.15
C SER A 292 -34.49 31.58 7.58
N PRO A 293 -35.60 31.25 8.27
CA PRO A 293 -36.54 32.26 8.78
C PRO A 293 -35.90 33.19 9.82
N SER A 294 -34.71 32.86 10.32
CA SER A 294 -33.93 33.69 11.24
C SER A 294 -33.47 35.01 10.61
N VAL A 295 -33.14 35.02 9.31
CA VAL A 295 -32.70 36.24 8.59
C VAL A 295 -33.84 37.25 8.49
N GLY A 296 -35.06 36.77 8.20
CA GLY A 296 -36.27 37.61 8.19
C GLY A 296 -36.62 38.16 9.58
N ARG A 297 -36.50 37.32 10.62
CA ARG A 297 -36.74 37.75 12.01
C ARG A 297 -35.71 38.79 12.48
N LEU A 298 -34.44 38.64 12.12
CA LEU A 298 -33.39 39.60 12.47
C LEU A 298 -33.67 40.98 11.85
N GLY A 299 -34.10 41.01 10.58
CA GLY A 299 -34.51 42.25 9.91
C GLY A 299 -35.69 42.95 10.62
N GLN A 300 -36.70 42.19 11.06
CA GLN A 300 -37.83 42.73 11.81
C GLN A 300 -37.44 43.29 13.18
N VAL A 301 -36.53 42.61 13.89
CA VAL A 301 -36.02 43.06 15.20
C VAL A 301 -35.23 44.36 15.05
N LEU A 302 -34.35 44.46 14.04
CA LEU A 302 -33.58 45.67 13.76
C LEU A 302 -34.49 46.85 13.40
N LEU A 303 -35.53 46.62 12.58
CA LEU A 303 -36.51 47.66 12.23
C LEU A 303 -37.27 48.16 13.48
N ALA A 304 -37.73 47.24 14.33
CA ALA A 304 -38.43 47.58 15.57
C ALA A 304 -37.54 48.38 16.54
N ALA A 305 -36.29 47.96 16.71
CA ALA A 305 -35.31 48.67 17.53
C ALA A 305 -35.04 50.10 16.99
N SER A 306 -34.95 50.25 15.67
CA SER A 306 -34.72 51.53 15.01
C SER A 306 -35.89 52.49 15.21
N LEU A 307 -37.13 52.01 15.05
CA LEU A 307 -38.34 52.79 15.30
C LEU A 307 -38.47 53.20 16.77
N LEU A 308 -38.12 52.31 17.71
CA LEU A 308 -38.13 52.61 19.14
C LEU A 308 -37.13 53.71 19.49
N LEU A 309 -35.92 53.66 18.90
CA LEU A 309 -34.89 54.67 19.09
C LEU A 309 -35.34 56.04 18.57
N ILE A 310 -35.95 56.09 17.38
CA ILE A 310 -36.51 57.31 16.80
C ILE A 310 -37.59 57.90 17.71
N ALA A 311 -38.49 57.06 18.24
CA ALA A 311 -39.53 57.49 19.17
C ALA A 311 -38.94 58.07 20.47
N LEU A 312 -37.92 57.41 21.05
CA LEU A 312 -37.23 57.90 22.25
C LEU A 312 -36.54 59.24 22.03
N VAL A 313 -35.85 59.41 20.89
CA VAL A 313 -35.21 60.68 20.52
C VAL A 313 -36.27 61.78 20.32
N GLY A 314 -37.40 61.46 19.68
CA GLY A 314 -38.52 62.38 19.51
C GLY A 314 -39.10 62.86 20.84
N VAL A 315 -39.34 61.94 21.78
CA VAL A 315 -39.85 62.25 23.13
C VAL A 315 -38.84 63.08 23.93
N ALA A 316 -37.53 62.79 23.84
CA ALA A 316 -36.48 63.55 24.50
C ALA A 316 -36.42 64.99 23.97
N ARG A 317 -36.52 65.20 22.65
CA ARG A 317 -36.58 66.56 22.07
C ARG A 317 -37.84 67.32 22.47
N LEU A 318 -39.00 66.67 22.50
CA LEU A 318 -40.26 67.27 22.96
C LEU A 318 -40.22 67.67 24.45
N ARG A 319 -39.57 66.88 25.31
CA ARG A 319 -39.36 67.22 26.73
C ARG A 319 -38.33 68.34 26.91
N GLY A 320 -37.25 68.35 26.13
CA GLY A 320 -36.26 69.45 26.13
C GLY A 320 -36.87 70.80 25.73
N LEU A 321 -37.72 70.82 24.69
CA LEU A 321 -38.44 72.02 24.25
C LEU A 321 -39.47 72.53 25.28
N ARG A 322 -40.09 71.62 26.05
CA ARG A 322 -40.99 71.99 27.16
C ARG A 322 -40.24 72.49 28.41
N GLY A 323 -39.03 71.98 28.66
CA GLY A 323 -38.16 72.47 29.74
C GLY A 323 -37.68 73.90 29.53
N MET A 324 -37.27 74.24 28.30
CA MET A 324 -36.81 75.59 27.95
C MET A 324 -37.93 76.65 27.98
N ARG A 325 -39.21 76.25 27.79
CA ARG A 325 -40.35 77.15 27.92
C ARG A 325 -40.73 77.49 29.37
N ARG A 326 -40.25 76.71 30.35
CA ARG A 326 -40.55 76.89 31.78
C ARG A 326 -39.52 77.76 32.54
N GLN A 327 -38.36 78.03 31.95
CA GLN A 327 -37.32 78.92 32.52
C GLN A 327 -37.40 80.38 32.04
N ARG A 328 -38.50 80.77 31.40
CA ARG A 328 -38.66 82.11 30.81
C ARG A 328 -39.79 82.96 31.41
N ASN A 329 -40.31 82.57 32.58
CA ASN A 329 -41.18 83.38 33.44
C ASN A 329 -40.62 83.42 34.85
#